data_AF-A0A8T8S909-F1
#
_entry.id   AF-A0A8T8S909-F1
#
_cell.length_a   1.000
_cell.length_b   1.000
_cell.length_c   1.000
_cell.angle_alpha   90.00
_cell.angle_beta   90.00
_cell.angle_gamma   90.00
#
_symmetry.space_group_name_H-M   'P 1'
#
loop_
_entity.id
_entity.type
_entity.pdbx_description
1 polymer ?
#
loop_
_entity_poly.entity_id
_entity_poly.type
_entity_poly.pdbx_seq_one_letter_code
_entity_poly.pdbx_strand_id
1 'polypeptide(L)'
;MPKSIDALSEARTAELRGLAVAYFPDGRTSRMARPILVAFILAAMADEEYALRTSRRARTTPEQFDFAAMAAHRTMRDRYGRCVFDQYLASASRTSDDRFHTHEQQSAEVLSQGGHEQQSPEVLSQGGNDVPSPLALWPTPVTHKIKDDCMSAFREGTTLHLAATCAVCARRTFSKDILFTPAHLSCDRVSINTVPLEILRIDDPFILDRPGEHFNFGHPDLDGLALHRSGLHLADSPPQIDICNECASSLQKCPPKLPRLALANGNIRGFLPESLQD
;
A
#
# COMPACT_ATOMS: atom_id res chain seq x y z
N MET A 1 -6.18 40.48 4.93
CA MET A 1 -5.69 40.24 6.31
C MET A 1 -4.17 40.28 6.29
N PRO A 2 -3.50 40.95 7.25
CA PRO A 2 -2.05 40.99 7.28
C PRO A 2 -1.49 39.56 7.42
N LYS A 3 -0.48 39.23 6.60
CA LYS A 3 0.26 37.96 6.72
C LYS A 3 0.96 37.98 8.07
N SER A 4 0.70 36.98 8.91
CA SER A 4 1.40 36.83 10.17
C SER A 4 2.84 36.39 9.90
N ILE A 5 3.78 36.96 10.65
CA ILE A 5 5.21 36.62 10.56
C ILE A 5 5.42 35.41 11.49
N ASP A 6 5.13 34.23 10.99
CA ASP A 6 5.40 32.96 11.67
C ASP A 6 5.89 31.91 10.67
N ALA A 7 6.42 30.79 11.19
CA ALA A 7 7.00 29.74 10.38
C ALA A 7 6.00 29.05 9.42
N LEU A 8 4.69 29.24 9.59
CA LEU A 8 3.63 28.73 8.71
C LEU A 8 2.83 29.89 8.06
N SER A 9 3.51 30.99 7.75
CA SER A 9 2.91 32.25 7.28
C SER A 9 2.09 32.13 5.98
N GLU A 10 2.37 31.14 5.13
CA GLU A 10 1.61 30.94 3.89
C GLU A 10 0.25 30.26 4.14
N ALA A 11 0.10 29.54 5.26
CA ALA A 11 -1.13 28.84 5.61
C ALA A 11 -2.06 29.72 6.46
N ARG A 12 -3.36 29.72 6.12
CA ARG A 12 -4.37 30.49 6.87
C ARG A 12 -4.62 29.83 8.23
N THR A 13 -4.95 30.62 9.25
CA THR A 13 -5.23 30.09 10.59
C THR A 13 -6.39 29.11 10.60
N ALA A 14 -7.38 29.31 9.73
CA ALA A 14 -8.50 28.38 9.57
C ALA A 14 -8.05 27.02 9.01
N GLU A 15 -7.11 27.01 8.06
CA GLU A 15 -6.53 25.79 7.47
C GLU A 15 -5.70 25.04 8.51
N LEU A 16 -4.85 25.76 9.26
CA LEU A 16 -4.06 25.17 10.35
C LEU A 16 -4.94 24.58 11.45
N ARG A 17 -6.08 25.22 11.78
CA ARG A 17 -7.06 24.66 12.72
C ARG A 17 -7.76 23.43 12.17
N GLY A 18 -8.15 23.45 10.90
CA GLY A 18 -8.75 22.28 10.24
C GLY A 18 -7.80 21.08 10.27
N LEU A 19 -6.54 21.29 9.91
CA LEU A 19 -5.47 20.30 10.02
C LEU A 19 -5.31 19.79 11.46
N ALA A 20 -5.26 20.70 12.43
CA ALA A 20 -5.02 20.33 13.82
C ALA A 20 -6.18 19.57 14.45
N VAL A 21 -7.43 19.85 14.07
CA VAL A 21 -8.60 19.09 14.51
C VAL A 21 -8.65 17.72 13.85
N ALA A 22 -8.30 17.63 12.57
CA ALA A 22 -8.33 16.38 11.82
C ALA A 22 -7.25 15.39 12.29
N TYR A 23 -6.04 15.87 12.59
CA TYR A 23 -4.89 15.02 12.85
C TYR A 23 -4.45 14.95 14.32
N PHE A 24 -4.92 15.86 15.17
CA PHE A 24 -4.60 15.91 16.60
C PHE A 24 -5.88 16.12 17.46
N PRO A 25 -6.80 15.14 17.48
CA PRO A 25 -8.11 15.30 18.12
C PRO A 25 -8.03 15.59 19.63
N ASP A 26 -6.99 15.09 20.32
CA ASP A 26 -6.82 15.25 21.77
C ASP A 26 -6.19 16.60 22.18
N GLY A 27 -5.64 17.35 21.22
CA GLY A 27 -4.83 18.55 21.49
C GLY A 27 -5.59 19.82 21.88
N ARG A 28 -6.92 19.79 21.96
CA ARG A 28 -7.79 20.97 22.20
C ARG A 28 -7.43 22.19 21.32
N THR A 29 -7.08 21.91 20.06
CA THR A 29 -6.48 22.86 19.11
C THR A 29 -7.44 23.93 18.57
N SER A 30 -8.76 23.70 18.73
CA SER A 30 -9.82 24.57 18.22
C SER A 30 -9.83 25.98 18.84
N ARG A 31 -9.36 26.13 20.08
CA ARG A 31 -9.32 27.41 20.81
C ARG A 31 -7.94 28.06 20.86
N MET A 32 -6.91 27.44 20.26
CA MET A 32 -5.56 27.96 20.32
C MET A 32 -5.42 29.27 19.52
N ALA A 33 -4.69 30.21 20.11
CA ALA A 33 -4.19 31.39 19.41
C ALA A 33 -3.17 30.95 18.36
N ARG A 34 -3.08 31.67 17.23
CA ARG A 34 -2.23 31.31 16.10
C ARG A 34 -0.76 30.97 16.48
N PRO A 35 -0.04 31.75 17.29
CA PRO A 35 1.35 31.41 17.62
C PRO A 35 1.48 30.08 18.38
N ILE A 36 0.55 29.80 19.29
CA ILE A 36 0.50 28.54 20.06
C ILE A 36 0.15 27.38 19.13
N LEU A 37 -0.80 27.58 18.23
CA LEU A 37 -1.21 26.58 17.25
C LEU A 37 -0.06 26.21 16.30
N VAL A 38 0.69 27.20 15.81
CA VAL A 38 1.85 26.98 14.94
C VAL A 38 2.94 26.21 15.69
N ALA A 39 3.29 26.62 16.91
CA ALA A 39 4.27 25.92 17.72
C ALA A 39 3.86 24.45 18.01
N PHE A 40 2.59 24.23 18.33
CA PHE A 40 2.03 22.89 18.55
C PHE A 40 2.13 22.01 17.29
N ILE A 41 1.71 22.53 16.13
CA ILE A 41 1.76 21.78 14.87
C ILE A 41 3.21 21.44 14.51
N LEU A 42 4.14 22.38 14.63
CA LEU A 42 5.55 22.13 14.30
C LEU A 42 6.18 21.09 15.23
N ALA A 43 5.89 21.13 16.53
CA ALA A 43 6.36 20.12 17.48
C ALA A 43 5.79 18.73 17.15
N ALA A 44 4.49 18.65 16.88
CA ALA A 44 3.84 17.39 16.52
C ALA A 44 4.35 16.82 15.19
N MET A 45 4.66 17.68 14.22
CA MET A 45 5.30 17.27 12.97
C MET A 45 6.73 16.75 13.19
N ALA A 46 7.51 17.35 14.09
CA ALA A 46 8.84 16.85 14.45
C ALA A 46 8.80 15.48 15.12
N ASP A 47 7.85 15.28 16.05
CA ASP A 47 7.66 13.98 16.71
C ASP A 47 7.21 12.89 15.73
N GLU A 48 6.31 13.22 14.80
CA GLU A 48 5.88 12.29 13.75
C GLU A 48 7.03 11.96 12.77
N GLU A 49 7.80 12.95 12.32
CA GLU A 49 8.96 12.73 11.45
C GLU A 49 9.96 11.79 12.14
N TYR A 50 10.25 12.03 13.41
CA TYR A 50 11.15 11.21 14.20
C TYR A 50 10.62 9.77 14.38
N ALA A 51 9.34 9.60 14.69
CA ALA A 51 8.72 8.29 14.83
C ALA A 51 8.70 7.50 13.51
N LEU A 52 8.41 8.15 12.38
CA LEU A 52 8.44 7.53 11.05
C LEU A 52 9.87 7.13 10.65
N ARG A 53 10.86 7.95 11.01
CA ARG A 53 12.27 7.61 10.79
C ARG A 53 12.72 6.46 11.69
N THR A 54 12.24 6.33 12.93
CA THR A 54 12.75 5.33 13.89
C THR A 54 11.96 4.03 13.97
N SER A 55 10.70 4.00 13.53
CA SER A 55 9.79 2.84 13.65
C SER A 55 10.18 1.60 12.81
N ARG A 56 11.07 1.72 11.82
CA ARG A 56 11.62 0.53 11.12
C ARG A 56 12.92 0.10 11.78
N ARG A 57 12.88 -1.05 12.48
CA ARG A 57 13.97 -1.66 13.25
C ARG A 57 15.34 -1.62 12.54
N ALA A 58 16.36 -1.28 13.32
CA ALA A 58 17.81 -1.45 13.07
C ALA A 58 18.31 -0.92 11.72
N ARG A 59 18.69 0.36 11.69
CA ARG A 59 19.43 0.93 10.57
C ARG A 59 20.82 1.26 11.03
N THR A 60 21.79 0.58 10.44
CA THR A 60 23.21 0.68 10.81
C THR A 60 24.00 1.51 9.81
N THR A 61 23.42 1.87 8.65
CA THR A 61 24.11 2.61 7.59
C THR A 61 23.45 3.97 7.28
N PRO A 62 24.23 5.01 6.91
CA PRO A 62 23.72 6.32 6.53
C PRO A 62 22.70 6.30 5.38
N GLU A 63 22.93 5.46 4.36
CA GLU A 63 22.02 5.35 3.20
C GLU A 63 20.60 4.89 3.58
N GLN A 64 20.48 4.04 4.60
CA GLN A 64 19.17 3.58 5.09
C GLN A 64 18.44 4.68 5.86
N PHE A 65 19.17 5.64 6.44
CA PHE A 65 18.60 6.80 7.10
C PHE A 65 18.01 7.79 6.10
N ASP A 66 18.74 8.07 5.00
CA ASP A 66 18.26 8.93 3.91
C ASP A 66 17.02 8.37 3.23
N PHE A 67 17.02 7.06 2.95
CA PHE A 67 15.85 6.40 2.37
C PHE A 67 14.59 6.56 3.24
N ALA A 68 14.77 6.53 4.56
CA ALA A 68 13.67 6.68 5.48
C ALA A 68 13.25 8.12 5.72
N ALA A 69 14.18 9.08 5.66
CA ALA A 69 13.84 10.48 5.59
C ALA A 69 12.94 10.73 4.37
N MET A 70 13.32 10.21 3.19
CA MET A 70 12.49 10.31 1.98
C MET A 70 11.11 9.64 2.12
N ALA A 71 11.03 8.48 2.78
CA ALA A 71 9.76 7.80 3.02
C ALA A 71 8.88 8.59 4.00
N ALA A 72 9.44 9.06 5.12
CA ALA A 72 8.75 9.88 6.10
C ALA A 72 8.25 11.19 5.48
N HIS A 73 9.07 11.84 4.66
CA HIS A 73 8.71 13.07 3.96
C HIS A 73 7.58 12.89 2.97
N ARG A 74 7.53 11.76 2.24
CA ARG A 74 6.39 11.44 1.37
C ARG A 74 5.10 11.33 2.18
N THR A 75 5.11 10.52 3.24
CA THR A 75 3.94 10.35 4.11
C THR A 75 3.47 11.66 4.74
N MET A 76 4.40 12.47 5.27
CA MET A 76 4.05 13.75 5.88
C MET A 76 3.58 14.78 4.85
N ARG A 77 4.14 14.80 3.64
CA ARG A 77 3.70 15.69 2.56
C ARG A 77 2.27 15.39 2.13
N ASP A 78 1.90 14.11 2.04
CA ASP A 78 0.54 13.70 1.71
C ASP A 78 -0.46 14.09 2.82
N ARG A 79 -0.04 13.98 4.09
CA ARG A 79 -0.87 14.28 5.27
C ARG A 79 -1.08 15.78 5.50
N TYR A 80 -0.01 16.56 5.52
CA TYR A 80 -0.04 17.98 5.88
C TYR A 80 -0.21 18.91 4.66
N GLY A 81 -0.07 18.35 3.46
CA GLY A 81 -0.04 19.12 2.22
C GLY A 81 1.29 19.80 1.99
N ARG A 82 1.60 20.02 0.70
CA ARG A 82 2.90 20.55 0.25
C ARG A 82 3.28 21.88 0.89
N CYS A 83 2.35 22.83 0.97
CA CYS A 83 2.62 24.19 1.47
C CYS A 83 3.03 24.22 2.95
N VAL A 84 2.31 23.49 3.82
CA VAL A 84 2.62 23.42 5.26
C VAL A 84 3.88 22.61 5.51
N PHE A 85 4.04 21.50 4.78
CA PHE A 85 5.19 20.62 4.94
C PHE A 85 6.51 21.29 4.49
N ASP A 86 6.53 21.96 3.33
CA ASP A 86 7.73 22.63 2.84
C ASP A 86 8.18 23.75 3.81
N GLN A 87 7.23 24.47 4.44
CA GLN A 87 7.51 25.46 5.49
C GLN A 87 8.02 24.82 6.80
N TYR A 88 7.47 23.67 7.20
CA TYR A 88 7.96 22.91 8.34
C TYR A 88 9.42 22.48 8.15
N LEU A 89 9.79 22.01 6.95
CA LEU A 89 11.17 21.61 6.65
C LEU A 89 12.19 22.76 6.79
N ALA A 90 11.74 24.00 6.55
CA ALA A 90 12.54 25.23 6.70
C ALA A 90 12.42 25.87 8.09
N SER A 91 11.56 25.34 8.97
CA SER A 91 11.29 25.92 10.29
C SER A 91 12.43 25.67 11.28
N ALA A 92 12.67 26.64 12.17
CA ALA A 92 13.63 26.49 13.26
C ALA A 92 13.32 25.30 14.18
N SER A 93 12.03 24.98 14.36
CA SER A 93 11.60 23.81 15.15
C SER A 93 12.13 22.49 14.62
N ARG A 94 12.44 22.41 13.32
CA ARG A 94 12.98 21.21 12.67
C ARG A 94 14.48 21.32 12.45
N THR A 95 14.98 22.48 12.03
CA THR A 95 16.42 22.68 11.76
C THR A 95 17.26 22.82 13.02
N SER A 96 16.66 23.13 14.17
CA SER A 96 17.34 23.20 15.47
C SER A 96 17.07 21.98 16.37
N ASP A 97 16.38 20.94 15.86
CA ASP A 97 16.07 19.75 16.64
C ASP A 97 17.23 18.74 16.55
N ASP A 98 17.92 18.57 17.69
CA ASP A 98 19.12 17.73 17.84
C ASP A 98 18.91 16.27 17.39
N ARG A 99 17.66 15.79 17.41
CA ARG A 99 17.29 14.42 16.98
C ARG A 99 17.57 14.17 15.50
N PHE A 100 17.68 15.22 14.70
CA PHE A 100 17.99 15.12 13.27
C PHE A 100 19.48 15.36 12.95
N HIS A 101 20.26 15.89 13.91
CA HIS A 101 21.69 16.22 13.74
C HIS A 101 22.64 15.14 14.23
N THR A 102 22.17 14.16 15.01
CA THR A 102 23.03 13.16 15.66
C THR A 102 23.72 12.19 14.70
N HIS A 103 23.32 12.14 13.42
CA HIS A 103 23.89 11.21 12.42
C HIS A 103 24.85 11.85 11.40
N GLU A 104 24.85 13.17 11.22
CA GLU A 104 25.83 13.83 10.34
C GLU A 104 27.24 13.85 10.96
N GLN A 105 27.34 13.85 12.29
CA GLN A 105 28.63 13.86 13.00
C GLN A 105 29.36 12.51 12.99
N GLN A 106 28.65 11.38 12.88
CA GLN A 106 29.27 10.05 12.82
C GLN A 106 29.90 9.74 11.46
N SER A 107 29.53 10.46 10.39
CA SER A 107 30.16 10.31 9.07
C SER A 107 31.52 11.01 8.96
N ALA A 108 31.82 11.98 9.83
CA ALA A 108 33.08 12.71 9.80
C ALA A 108 34.22 11.96 10.53
N GLU A 109 33.93 11.17 11.57
CA GLU A 109 34.97 10.46 12.35
C GLU A 109 35.50 9.18 11.66
N VAL A 110 34.72 8.56 10.77
CA VAL A 110 35.13 7.30 10.10
C VAL A 110 36.17 7.53 8.98
N LEU A 111 36.26 8.75 8.44
CA LEU A 111 37.25 9.10 7.41
C LEU A 111 38.66 9.38 7.96
N SER A 112 38.83 9.46 9.29
CA SER A 112 40.11 9.82 9.91
C SER A 112 40.94 8.65 10.45
N GLN A 113 40.46 7.39 10.39
CA GLN A 113 41.18 6.24 10.96
C GLN A 113 41.51 5.09 9.99
N GLY A 114 41.31 5.28 8.68
CA GLY A 114 41.59 4.26 7.66
C GLY A 114 42.92 4.43 6.91
N GLY A 115 44.00 4.83 7.58
CA GLY A 115 45.33 4.96 6.98
C GLY A 115 46.28 3.90 7.51
N HIS A 116 46.27 2.69 6.95
CA HIS A 116 47.39 1.76 7.10
C HIS A 116 47.67 1.01 5.78
N GLU A 117 48.88 1.29 5.31
CA GLU A 117 49.74 0.60 4.35
C GLU A 117 49.37 -0.84 3.97
N GLN A 118 49.43 -1.14 2.66
CA GLN A 118 50.07 -2.34 2.16
C GLN A 118 50.74 -2.08 0.81
N GLN A 119 51.98 -2.56 0.71
CA GLN A 119 52.98 -2.31 -0.33
C GLN A 119 52.84 -3.22 -1.57
N SER A 120 53.18 -2.64 -2.73
CA SER A 120 53.90 -3.20 -3.90
C SER A 120 53.24 -4.24 -4.82
N PRO A 121 53.72 -4.41 -6.10
CA PRO A 121 54.91 -3.79 -6.71
C PRO A 121 54.70 -3.05 -8.04
N GLU A 122 55.71 -2.22 -8.33
CA GLU A 122 55.98 -1.52 -9.58
C GLU A 122 55.95 -2.44 -10.81
N VAL A 123 55.26 -1.97 -11.86
CA VAL A 123 55.58 -2.34 -13.25
C VAL A 123 55.76 -1.04 -14.03
N LEU A 124 57.01 -0.69 -14.28
CA LEU A 124 57.41 0.29 -15.28
C LEU A 124 57.03 -0.22 -16.67
N SER A 125 56.20 0.53 -17.41
CA SER A 125 56.20 0.51 -18.89
C SER A 125 55.59 1.78 -19.49
N GLN A 126 56.49 2.66 -19.92
CA GLN A 126 56.52 3.32 -21.23
C GLN A 126 55.24 3.99 -21.77
N GLY A 127 55.26 5.32 -21.74
CA GLY A 127 55.02 6.22 -22.87
C GLY A 127 53.87 5.90 -23.84
N GLY A 128 52.76 6.62 -23.67
CA GLY A 128 51.72 6.71 -24.68
C GLY A 128 50.74 7.83 -24.37
N ASN A 129 50.92 8.97 -25.05
CA ASN A 129 50.00 10.10 -25.23
C ASN A 129 48.70 10.09 -24.39
N ASP A 130 48.70 10.89 -23.32
CA ASP A 130 47.48 11.38 -22.68
C ASP A 130 46.65 12.19 -23.69
N VAL A 131 45.71 11.52 -24.35
CA VAL A 131 44.55 12.20 -24.94
C VAL A 131 43.61 12.49 -23.78
N PRO A 132 43.28 13.77 -23.48
CA PRO A 132 42.30 14.06 -22.45
C PRO A 132 40.96 13.47 -22.89
N SER A 133 40.49 12.47 -22.15
CA SER A 133 39.15 11.90 -22.34
C SER A 133 38.12 13.04 -22.25
N PRO A 134 37.21 13.20 -23.23
CA PRO A 134 36.27 14.31 -23.21
C PRO A 134 35.38 14.16 -21.98
N LEU A 135 35.38 15.19 -21.13
CA LEU A 135 34.49 15.34 -19.99
C LEU A 135 33.07 14.99 -20.45
N ALA A 136 32.54 13.86 -19.99
CA ALA A 136 31.18 13.46 -20.31
C ALA A 136 30.25 14.61 -19.89
N LEU A 137 29.56 15.19 -20.89
CA LEU A 137 28.65 16.33 -20.71
C LEU A 137 27.57 15.93 -19.71
N TRP A 138 27.74 16.40 -18.48
CA TRP A 138 26.76 16.22 -17.42
C TRP A 138 25.62 17.23 -17.62
N PRO A 139 24.35 16.80 -17.46
CA PRO A 139 23.91 15.43 -17.23
C PRO A 139 23.88 14.59 -18.51
N THR A 140 24.28 13.33 -18.38
CA THR A 140 24.22 12.36 -19.48
C THR A 140 22.76 12.16 -19.90
N PRO A 141 22.40 12.38 -21.18
CA PRO A 141 21.05 12.15 -21.65
C PRO A 141 20.63 10.69 -21.47
N VAL A 142 19.46 10.46 -20.87
CA VAL A 142 18.89 9.10 -20.75
C VAL A 142 18.57 8.57 -22.15
N THR A 143 19.09 7.40 -22.48
CA THR A 143 18.89 6.76 -23.78
C THR A 143 17.41 6.43 -24.01
N HIS A 144 17.00 6.43 -25.28
CA HIS A 144 15.61 6.12 -25.64
C HIS A 144 15.20 4.72 -25.16
N LYS A 145 16.12 3.75 -25.24
CA LYS A 145 15.91 2.39 -24.75
C LYS A 145 15.50 2.36 -23.28
N ILE A 146 16.19 3.09 -22.41
CA ILE A 146 15.85 3.13 -20.98
C ILE A 146 14.46 3.75 -20.77
N LYS A 147 14.11 4.78 -21.55
CA LYS A 147 12.78 5.38 -21.48
C LYS A 147 11.70 4.38 -21.89
N ASP A 148 11.91 3.62 -22.96
CA ASP A 148 10.97 2.60 -23.44
C ASP A 148 10.82 1.45 -22.44
N ASP A 149 11.93 0.99 -21.86
CA ASP A 149 11.93 -0.05 -20.83
C ASP A 149 11.16 0.43 -19.57
N CYS A 150 11.41 1.67 -19.11
CA CYS A 150 10.66 2.25 -18.00
C CYS A 150 9.17 2.40 -18.30
N MET A 151 8.82 2.82 -19.52
CA MET A 151 7.42 2.94 -19.96
C MET A 151 6.73 1.58 -20.01
N SER A 152 7.42 0.56 -20.50
CA SER A 152 6.90 -0.82 -20.55
C SER A 152 6.71 -1.38 -19.15
N ALA A 153 7.70 -1.23 -18.27
CA ALA A 153 7.62 -1.65 -16.87
C ALA A 153 6.50 -0.91 -16.11
N PHE A 154 6.32 0.39 -16.38
CA PHE A 154 5.22 1.15 -15.80
C PHE A 154 3.87 0.65 -16.31
N ARG A 155 3.74 0.42 -17.61
CA ARG A 155 2.51 -0.10 -18.23
C ARG A 155 2.17 -1.48 -17.66
N GLU A 156 3.11 -2.41 -17.68
CA GLU A 156 2.92 -3.75 -17.11
C GLU A 156 2.58 -3.62 -15.63
N GLY A 157 3.37 -2.83 -14.89
CA GLY A 157 3.22 -2.49 -13.48
C GLY A 157 1.84 -1.97 -13.09
N THR A 158 1.20 -1.18 -13.95
CA THR A 158 -0.09 -0.53 -13.70
C THR A 158 -1.28 -1.26 -14.31
N THR A 159 -1.04 -2.21 -15.22
CA THR A 159 -2.14 -2.96 -15.85
C THR A 159 -2.76 -3.94 -14.86
N LEU A 160 -4.03 -3.72 -14.54
CA LEU A 160 -4.86 -4.60 -13.72
C LEU A 160 -5.56 -5.62 -14.62
N HIS A 161 -5.28 -6.90 -14.39
CA HIS A 161 -5.98 -7.99 -15.05
C HIS A 161 -6.89 -8.71 -14.06
N LEU A 162 -7.99 -9.26 -14.54
CA LEU A 162 -8.82 -10.15 -13.75
C LEU A 162 -8.02 -11.43 -13.48
N ALA A 163 -7.86 -11.79 -12.20
CA ALA A 163 -7.17 -13.02 -11.80
C ALA A 163 -8.15 -14.19 -11.72
N ALA A 164 -9.15 -14.07 -10.85
CA ALA A 164 -10.17 -15.10 -10.65
C ALA A 164 -11.48 -14.49 -10.16
N THR A 165 -12.52 -15.31 -10.06
CA THR A 165 -13.77 -14.93 -9.40
C THR A 165 -14.05 -15.90 -8.26
N CYS A 166 -14.25 -15.38 -7.06
CA CYS A 166 -14.54 -16.22 -5.91
C CYS A 166 -15.87 -16.96 -6.09
N ALA A 167 -15.86 -18.29 -5.97
CA ALA A 167 -17.05 -19.13 -6.04
C ALA A 167 -18.06 -18.78 -4.94
N VAL A 168 -17.63 -18.36 -3.76
CA VAL A 168 -18.54 -18.14 -2.63
C VAL A 168 -19.25 -16.79 -2.71
N CYS A 169 -18.51 -15.70 -2.97
CA CYS A 169 -19.06 -14.34 -2.92
C CYS A 169 -19.19 -13.66 -4.29
N ALA A 170 -18.85 -14.35 -5.39
CA ALA A 170 -18.80 -13.83 -6.77
C ALA A 170 -17.92 -12.58 -6.98
N ARG A 171 -17.11 -12.16 -5.98
CA ARG A 171 -16.17 -11.05 -6.15
C ARG A 171 -15.04 -11.45 -7.08
N ARG A 172 -14.72 -10.53 -7.98
CA ARG A 172 -13.59 -10.58 -8.89
C ARG A 172 -12.32 -10.15 -8.14
N THR A 173 -11.28 -10.96 -8.24
CA THR A 173 -9.94 -10.62 -7.78
C THR A 173 -9.07 -10.23 -8.96
N PHE A 174 -8.03 -9.46 -8.70
CA PHE A 174 -7.18 -8.89 -9.74
C PHE A 174 -5.73 -9.31 -9.52
N SER A 175 -4.95 -9.29 -10.59
CA SER A 175 -3.53 -9.67 -10.57
C SER A 175 -2.69 -8.79 -9.65
N LYS A 176 -3.17 -7.60 -9.31
CA LYS A 176 -2.51 -6.62 -8.45
C LYS A 176 -3.50 -5.96 -7.53
N ASP A 177 -2.97 -5.30 -6.52
CA ASP A 177 -3.80 -4.58 -5.58
C ASP A 177 -4.51 -3.40 -6.24
N ILE A 178 -5.80 -3.28 -5.95
CA ILE A 178 -6.59 -2.16 -6.41
C ILE A 178 -6.28 -1.03 -5.45
N LEU A 179 -5.74 0.07 -5.98
CA LEU A 179 -5.50 1.25 -5.16
C LEU A 179 -6.80 1.63 -4.41
N PHE A 180 -6.67 2.03 -3.15
CA PHE A 180 -7.78 2.41 -2.26
C PHE A 180 -8.65 1.27 -1.70
N THR A 181 -8.27 0.00 -1.84
CA THR A 181 -8.89 -1.07 -1.03
C THR A 181 -8.17 -1.26 0.32
N PRO A 182 -8.91 -1.48 1.43
CA PRO A 182 -8.31 -1.61 2.76
C PRO A 182 -7.44 -2.86 2.92
N ALA A 183 -7.69 -3.90 2.12
CA ALA A 183 -6.88 -5.11 2.06
C ALA A 183 -6.94 -5.68 0.65
N HIS A 184 -5.82 -6.23 0.20
CA HIS A 184 -5.75 -6.93 -1.08
C HIS A 184 -6.56 -8.23 -1.02
N LEU A 185 -7.55 -8.34 -1.90
CA LEU A 185 -8.35 -9.55 -2.05
C LEU A 185 -7.69 -10.48 -3.07
N SER A 186 -7.08 -11.56 -2.59
CA SER A 186 -6.56 -12.65 -3.42
C SER A 186 -7.53 -13.83 -3.45
N CYS A 187 -7.54 -14.58 -4.55
CA CYS A 187 -8.21 -15.86 -4.65
C CYS A 187 -7.18 -16.96 -4.80
N ASP A 188 -7.37 -18.02 -4.03
CA ASP A 188 -6.60 -19.25 -4.14
C ASP A 188 -7.48 -20.35 -4.70
N ARG A 189 -6.90 -21.17 -5.58
CA ARG A 189 -7.58 -22.37 -6.09
C ARG A 189 -7.38 -23.51 -5.10
N VAL A 190 -8.47 -24.07 -4.61
CA VAL A 190 -8.46 -25.12 -3.60
C VAL A 190 -9.36 -26.28 -4.02
N SER A 191 -9.03 -27.48 -3.57
CA SER A 191 -9.91 -28.65 -3.75
C SER A 191 -11.15 -28.53 -2.87
N ILE A 192 -12.28 -29.04 -3.34
CA ILE A 192 -13.53 -29.10 -2.56
C ILE A 192 -13.37 -29.83 -1.21
N ASN A 193 -12.41 -30.75 -1.12
CA ASN A 193 -12.19 -31.58 0.07
C ASN A 193 -11.47 -30.84 1.22
N THR A 194 -10.86 -29.68 0.94
CA THR A 194 -10.05 -28.96 1.95
C THR A 194 -10.84 -27.86 2.66
N VAL A 195 -12.05 -27.55 2.20
CA VAL A 195 -12.87 -26.45 2.72
C VAL A 195 -14.22 -26.97 3.20
N PRO A 196 -14.68 -26.63 4.41
CA PRO A 196 -16.00 -27.02 4.88
C PRO A 196 -17.07 -26.16 4.18
N LEU A 197 -17.62 -26.68 3.09
CA LEU A 197 -18.62 -25.97 2.27
C LEU A 197 -20.06 -26.18 2.73
N GLU A 198 -20.32 -27.10 3.66
CA GLU A 198 -21.66 -27.51 4.09
C GLU A 198 -22.53 -26.34 4.58
N ILE A 199 -21.92 -25.35 5.22
CA ILE A 199 -22.62 -24.13 5.69
C ILE A 199 -23.24 -23.29 4.55
N LEU A 200 -22.86 -23.56 3.30
CA LEU A 200 -23.37 -22.89 2.10
C LEU A 200 -24.55 -23.64 1.46
N ARG A 201 -24.98 -24.77 2.02
CA ARG A 201 -26.09 -25.57 1.48
C ARG A 201 -27.41 -24.80 1.60
N ILE A 202 -28.18 -24.85 0.53
CA ILE A 202 -29.53 -24.30 0.48
C ILE A 202 -30.51 -25.43 0.77
N ASP A 203 -31.27 -25.28 1.85
CA ASP A 203 -32.30 -26.26 2.23
C ASP A 203 -33.70 -25.87 1.74
N ASP A 204 -33.88 -24.64 1.25
CA ASP A 204 -35.18 -24.12 0.81
C ASP A 204 -35.56 -24.68 -0.58
N PRO A 205 -36.60 -25.54 -0.68
CA PRO A 205 -36.99 -26.13 -1.95
C PRO A 205 -37.46 -25.09 -2.97
N PHE A 206 -38.05 -23.96 -2.54
CA PHE A 206 -38.49 -22.90 -3.46
C PHE A 206 -37.31 -22.19 -4.13
N ILE A 207 -36.14 -22.19 -3.50
CA ILE A 207 -34.92 -21.62 -4.09
C ILE A 207 -34.27 -22.63 -5.05
N LEU A 208 -34.32 -23.91 -4.71
CA LEU A 208 -33.76 -25.00 -5.53
C LEU A 208 -34.58 -25.26 -6.79
N ASP A 209 -35.91 -25.21 -6.71
CA ASP A 209 -36.83 -25.47 -7.83
C ASP A 209 -36.90 -24.32 -8.86
N ARG A 210 -36.11 -23.26 -8.68
CA ARG A 210 -36.12 -22.12 -9.60
C ARG A 210 -35.66 -22.52 -11.00
N PRO A 211 -36.34 -22.04 -12.05
CA PRO A 211 -35.90 -22.27 -13.42
C PRO A 211 -34.52 -21.63 -13.63
N GLY A 212 -33.59 -22.37 -14.25
CA GLY A 212 -32.24 -21.87 -14.57
C GLY A 212 -31.09 -22.67 -13.96
N GLU A 213 -31.36 -23.76 -13.23
CA GLU A 213 -30.34 -24.70 -12.74
C GLU A 213 -29.19 -24.03 -11.97
N HIS A 214 -29.49 -22.94 -11.23
CA HIS A 214 -28.50 -22.07 -10.61
C HIS A 214 -27.61 -22.77 -9.57
N PHE A 215 -28.13 -23.84 -8.96
CA PHE A 215 -27.45 -24.62 -7.91
C PHE A 215 -27.15 -26.05 -8.37
N ASN A 216 -27.28 -26.34 -9.67
CA ASN A 216 -26.90 -27.61 -10.27
C ASN A 216 -25.60 -27.43 -11.06
N PHE A 217 -24.54 -28.07 -10.58
CA PHE A 217 -23.20 -28.03 -11.14
C PHE A 217 -22.80 -29.38 -11.75
N GLY A 218 -23.62 -30.42 -11.59
CA GLY A 218 -23.33 -31.77 -12.09
C GLY A 218 -22.32 -32.52 -11.22
N HIS A 219 -22.16 -32.13 -9.95
CA HIS A 219 -21.33 -32.83 -8.98
C HIS A 219 -22.05 -32.89 -7.62
N PRO A 220 -22.27 -34.09 -7.06
CA PRO A 220 -23.15 -34.28 -5.90
C PRO A 220 -22.71 -33.50 -4.66
N ASP A 221 -21.40 -33.33 -4.46
CA ASP A 221 -20.87 -32.57 -3.31
C ASP A 221 -20.99 -31.05 -3.47
N LEU A 222 -21.25 -30.57 -4.69
CA LEU A 222 -21.40 -29.15 -5.01
C LEU A 222 -22.87 -28.75 -5.25
N ASP A 223 -23.68 -29.69 -5.70
CA ASP A 223 -25.09 -29.46 -6.00
C ASP A 223 -25.85 -29.03 -4.73
N GLY A 224 -26.70 -28.01 -4.90
CA GLY A 224 -27.44 -27.38 -3.80
C GLY A 224 -26.64 -26.39 -2.95
N LEU A 225 -25.35 -26.18 -3.23
CA LEU A 225 -24.57 -25.14 -2.56
C LEU A 225 -24.76 -23.77 -3.21
N ALA A 226 -24.79 -22.72 -2.39
CA ALA A 226 -24.84 -21.33 -2.83
C ALA A 226 -23.49 -20.85 -3.43
N LEU A 227 -23.05 -21.48 -4.53
CA LEU A 227 -21.78 -21.21 -5.21
C LEU A 227 -21.99 -20.56 -6.59
N HIS A 228 -21.06 -19.71 -6.99
CA HIS A 228 -21.05 -19.01 -8.26
C HIS A 228 -20.24 -19.78 -9.30
N ARG A 229 -20.88 -20.10 -10.44
CA ARG A 229 -20.35 -21.00 -11.47
C ARG A 229 -19.01 -20.56 -12.05
N SER A 230 -18.74 -19.26 -12.15
CA SER A 230 -17.48 -18.76 -12.72
C SER A 230 -16.24 -19.01 -11.84
N GLY A 231 -16.42 -19.43 -10.59
CA GLY A 231 -15.33 -19.80 -9.69
C GLY A 231 -15.18 -21.32 -9.53
N LEU A 232 -15.93 -22.12 -10.29
CA LEU A 232 -15.90 -23.58 -10.22
C LEU A 232 -15.08 -24.16 -11.38
N HIS A 233 -14.21 -25.11 -11.05
CA HIS A 233 -13.39 -25.86 -12.00
C HIS A 233 -13.75 -27.33 -11.90
N LEU A 234 -14.74 -27.73 -12.70
CA LEU A 234 -15.33 -29.08 -12.68
C LEU A 234 -14.59 -30.09 -13.58
N ALA A 235 -13.68 -29.61 -14.43
CA ALA A 235 -12.89 -30.47 -15.30
C ALA A 235 -11.78 -31.22 -14.54
N ASP A 236 -11.41 -30.72 -13.36
CA ASP A 236 -10.37 -31.29 -12.51
C ASP A 236 -10.94 -32.40 -11.62
N SER A 237 -10.11 -33.41 -11.30
CA SER A 237 -10.46 -34.49 -10.36
C SER A 237 -9.43 -34.56 -9.22
N PRO A 238 -9.81 -34.23 -7.97
CA PRO A 238 -11.12 -33.75 -7.53
C PRO A 238 -11.43 -32.33 -8.05
N PRO A 239 -12.71 -31.92 -8.12
CA PRO A 239 -13.10 -30.57 -8.50
C PRO A 239 -12.41 -29.51 -7.64
N GLN A 240 -12.16 -28.36 -8.25
CA GLN A 240 -11.50 -27.23 -7.60
C GLN A 240 -12.40 -26.00 -7.62
N ILE A 241 -12.23 -25.14 -6.62
CA ILE A 241 -12.93 -23.87 -6.50
C ILE A 241 -11.93 -22.75 -6.26
N ASP A 242 -12.18 -21.58 -6.87
CA ASP A 242 -11.46 -20.36 -6.54
C ASP A 242 -12.15 -19.70 -5.34
N ILE A 243 -11.44 -19.55 -4.22
CA ILE A 243 -11.98 -18.92 -3.01
C ILE A 243 -11.13 -17.72 -2.59
N CYS A 244 -11.78 -16.59 -2.26
CA CYS A 244 -11.03 -15.44 -1.77
C CYS A 244 -10.61 -15.65 -0.31
N ASN A 245 -9.48 -15.05 0.05
CA ASN A 245 -8.90 -15.10 1.40
C ASN A 245 -9.91 -14.78 2.53
N GLU A 246 -10.81 -13.82 2.34
CA GLU A 246 -11.87 -13.50 3.31
C GLU A 246 -12.92 -14.63 3.50
N CYS A 247 -13.34 -15.25 2.39
CA CYS A 247 -14.30 -16.35 2.43
C CYS A 247 -13.65 -17.60 3.02
N ALA A 248 -12.43 -17.92 2.58
CA ALA A 248 -11.62 -19.02 3.11
C ALA A 248 -11.44 -18.87 4.62
N SER A 249 -11.02 -17.68 5.08
CA SER A 249 -10.84 -17.38 6.50
C SER A 249 -12.13 -17.50 7.33
N SER A 250 -13.30 -17.33 6.71
CA SER A 250 -14.59 -17.47 7.41
C SER A 250 -15.03 -18.93 7.50
N LEU A 251 -14.84 -19.70 6.44
CA LEU A 251 -15.18 -21.13 6.38
C LEU A 251 -14.23 -21.97 7.25
N GLN A 252 -12.95 -21.63 7.32
CA GLN A 252 -11.95 -22.35 8.11
C GLN A 252 -12.03 -22.10 9.63
N LYS A 253 -12.94 -21.24 10.10
CA LYS A 253 -13.17 -21.06 11.55
C LYS A 253 -13.77 -22.32 12.16
N CYS A 254 -13.56 -22.52 13.45
CA CYS A 254 -14.20 -23.58 14.22
C CYS A 254 -15.12 -22.96 15.29
N PRO A 255 -16.46 -23.01 15.16
CA PRO A 255 -17.20 -23.58 14.02
C PRO A 255 -17.11 -22.72 12.75
N PRO A 256 -17.33 -23.31 11.55
CA PRO A 256 -17.37 -22.56 10.30
C PRO A 256 -18.39 -21.43 10.36
N LYS A 257 -18.05 -20.28 9.78
CA LYS A 257 -18.95 -19.11 9.73
C LYS A 257 -19.32 -18.78 8.30
N LEU A 258 -20.60 -18.49 8.09
CA LEU A 258 -21.10 -18.07 6.79
C LEU A 258 -20.38 -16.77 6.35
N PRO A 259 -19.70 -16.76 5.20
CA PRO A 259 -19.04 -15.57 4.72
C PRO A 259 -20.05 -14.45 4.47
N ARG A 260 -19.71 -13.21 4.85
CA ARG A 260 -20.61 -12.04 4.84
C ARG A 260 -21.31 -11.80 3.49
N LEU A 261 -20.64 -12.13 2.38
CA LEU A 261 -21.12 -11.89 1.03
C LEU A 261 -21.53 -13.18 0.29
N ALA A 262 -21.66 -14.31 1.00
CA ALA A 262 -22.04 -15.58 0.38
C ALA A 262 -23.43 -15.51 -0.29
N LEU A 263 -24.40 -14.85 0.35
CA LEU A 263 -25.76 -14.68 -0.19
C LEU A 263 -25.86 -13.55 -1.24
N ALA A 264 -24.84 -12.69 -1.31
CA ALA A 264 -24.79 -11.57 -2.26
C ALA A 264 -24.11 -11.94 -3.59
N ASN A 265 -23.88 -13.24 -3.83
CA ASN A 265 -23.19 -13.75 -5.02
C ASN A 265 -24.02 -13.65 -6.32
N GLY A 266 -25.24 -13.12 -6.26
CA GLY A 266 -26.12 -12.93 -7.40
C GLY A 266 -27.02 -14.12 -7.74
N ASN A 267 -26.85 -15.26 -7.05
CA ASN A 267 -27.66 -16.46 -7.29
C ASN A 267 -29.02 -16.40 -6.59
N ILE A 268 -29.09 -15.73 -5.43
CA ILE A 268 -30.32 -15.54 -4.66
C ILE A 268 -30.82 -14.11 -4.89
N ARG A 269 -31.27 -13.81 -6.12
CA ARG A 269 -32.03 -12.58 -6.38
C ARG A 269 -33.51 -12.82 -6.08
N GLY A 270 -34.24 -11.75 -5.75
CA GLY A 270 -35.69 -11.81 -5.56
C GLY A 270 -36.35 -12.20 -6.87
N PHE A 271 -36.66 -13.49 -7.03
CA PHE A 271 -37.58 -13.95 -8.05
C PHE A 271 -38.98 -13.71 -7.50
N LEU A 272 -39.72 -12.77 -8.09
CA LEU A 272 -41.12 -12.60 -7.70
C LEU A 272 -41.90 -13.85 -8.15
N PRO A 273 -42.84 -14.37 -7.35
CA PRO A 273 -43.79 -15.39 -7.81
C PRO A 273 -44.47 -14.96 -9.12
N GLU A 274 -44.88 -15.90 -9.98
CA GLU A 274 -45.56 -15.58 -11.26
C GLU A 274 -46.75 -14.62 -11.08
N SER A 275 -47.46 -14.71 -9.95
CA SER A 275 -48.58 -13.83 -9.62
C SER A 275 -48.19 -12.37 -9.33
N LEU A 276 -46.91 -12.08 -9.13
CA LEU A 276 -46.37 -10.76 -8.80
C LEU A 276 -45.33 -10.29 -9.83
N GLN A 277 -45.11 -11.02 -10.93
CA GLN A 277 -44.30 -10.56 -12.06
C GLN A 277 -45.20 -9.72 -12.98
N ASP A 278 -44.78 -8.48 -13.30
CA ASP A 278 -45.48 -7.58 -14.23
C ASP A 278 -45.52 -8.10 -15.67
#